data_AF-A0AAU7NJB7-F1
#
_entry.id   AF-A0AAU7NJB7-F1
#
_cell.length_a   1.000
_cell.length_b   1.000
_cell.length_c   1.000
_cell.angle_alpha   90.00
_cell.angle_beta   90.00
_cell.angle_gamma   90.00
#
_symmetry.space_group_name_H-M   'P 1'
#
loop_
_entity.id
_entity.type
_entity.pdbx_description
1 polymer ?
#
loop_
_entity_poly.entity_id
_entity_poly.type
_entity_poly.pdbx_seq_one_letter_code
_entity_poly.pdbx_strand_id
1 'polypeptide(L)'
;MNEELAKELKNYREHSNERSIKELIGSHNDIENLNKLSIIELDVIAWIADYNLKINDLLRYINMTQGAISKLVNRLVEYGFVEKYHMKGNQKDTYLRLTNLGRKVEAIHHQFHQELEQRLEQALDQFTEQDIRITVSVLKKINAARNQLD
;
A
#
# COMPACT_ATOMS: atom_id res chain seq x y z
N MET A 1 -16.77 7.30 4.38
CA MET A 1 -16.45 8.10 3.18
C MET A 1 -17.18 7.50 1.99
N ASN A 2 -17.58 8.29 0.98
CA ASN A 2 -18.13 7.71 -0.25
C ASN A 2 -17.08 6.76 -0.88
N GLU A 3 -17.42 5.48 -1.05
CA GLU A 3 -16.47 4.43 -1.49
C GLU A 3 -15.84 4.74 -2.86
N GLU A 4 -16.59 5.39 -3.74
CA GLU A 4 -16.11 5.76 -5.07
C GLU A 4 -15.08 6.89 -4.99
N LEU A 5 -15.34 7.90 -4.15
CA LEU A 5 -14.38 8.97 -3.88
C LEU A 5 -13.12 8.44 -3.19
N ALA A 6 -13.27 7.52 -2.24
CA ALA A 6 -12.15 6.86 -1.56
C ALA A 6 -11.23 6.16 -2.57
N LYS A 7 -11.81 5.42 -3.52
CA LYS A 7 -11.09 4.72 -4.58
C LYS A 7 -10.35 5.67 -5.51
N GLU A 8 -11.00 6.73 -6.00
CA GLU A 8 -10.36 7.69 -6.92
C GLU A 8 -9.27 8.52 -6.23
N LEU A 9 -9.45 8.85 -4.95
CA LEU A 9 -8.42 9.50 -4.14
C LEU A 9 -7.23 8.58 -3.89
N LYS A 10 -7.45 7.29 -3.63
CA LYS A 10 -6.36 6.31 -3.48
C LYS A 10 -5.50 6.27 -4.74
N ASN A 11 -6.13 6.12 -5.91
CA ASN A 11 -5.46 6.13 -7.22
C ASN A 11 -4.69 7.44 -7.45
N TYR A 12 -5.28 8.58 -7.06
CA TYR A 12 -4.61 9.87 -7.16
C TYR A 12 -3.39 10.02 -6.21
N ARG A 13 -3.48 9.45 -5.00
CA ARG A 13 -2.54 9.64 -3.87
C ARG A 13 -1.34 8.72 -3.83
N GLU A 14 -1.25 7.74 -4.72
CA GLU A 14 -0.04 6.91 -4.92
C GLU A 14 1.25 7.76 -5.12
N HIS A 15 1.13 9.10 -5.19
CA HIS A 15 2.19 10.08 -5.39
C HIS A 15 2.41 11.11 -4.25
N SER A 16 1.63 11.14 -3.15
CA SER A 16 1.52 12.40 -2.35
C SER A 16 1.72 12.32 -0.83
N ASN A 17 1.54 11.17 -0.18
CA ASN A 17 1.49 11.10 1.30
C ASN A 17 2.82 10.68 1.97
N GLU A 18 3.94 10.91 1.30
CA GLU A 18 5.21 10.30 1.68
C GLU A 18 5.80 10.80 3.01
N ARG A 19 5.57 12.06 3.37
CA ARG A 19 6.19 12.66 4.57
C ARG A 19 5.54 12.19 5.87
N SER A 20 4.22 12.23 5.96
CA SER A 20 3.49 11.91 7.19
C SER A 20 3.66 10.45 7.62
N ILE A 21 3.70 9.52 6.66
CA ILE A 21 3.91 8.11 6.98
C ILE A 21 5.35 7.83 7.41
N LYS A 22 6.33 8.53 6.82
CA LYS A 22 7.74 8.46 7.26
C LYS A 22 7.95 9.01 8.66
N GLU A 23 7.26 10.09 9.02
CA GLU A 23 7.30 10.64 10.38
C GLU A 23 6.73 9.65 11.41
N LEU A 24 5.58 9.04 11.12
CA LEU A 24 4.98 8.03 11.99
C LEU A 24 5.89 6.80 12.17
N ILE A 25 6.52 6.34 11.10
CA ILE A 25 7.46 5.23 11.15
C ILE A 25 8.72 5.61 11.94
N GLY A 26 9.19 6.85 11.77
CA GLY A 26 10.33 7.38 12.52
C GLY A 26 10.11 7.47 14.03
N SER A 27 8.86 7.47 14.51
CA SER A 27 8.58 7.43 15.95
C SER A 27 8.63 6.02 16.56
N HIS A 28 8.64 4.96 15.73
CA HIS A 28 8.66 3.56 16.16
C HIS A 28 10.10 3.00 16.11
N ASN A 29 10.94 3.48 17.02
CA ASN A 29 12.36 3.09 17.11
C ASN A 29 12.57 1.67 17.71
N ASP A 30 11.50 1.04 18.21
CA ASP A 30 11.49 -0.31 18.77
C ASP A 30 11.47 -1.41 17.69
N ILE A 31 11.18 -1.05 16.44
CA ILE A 31 11.15 -1.98 15.30
C ILE A 31 12.36 -1.73 14.41
N GLU A 32 13.32 -2.65 14.44
CA GLU A 32 14.52 -2.58 13.60
C GLU A 32 14.15 -2.51 12.11
N ASN A 33 14.87 -1.69 11.34
CA ASN A 33 14.72 -1.49 9.90
C ASN A 33 13.40 -0.86 9.43
N LEU A 34 12.43 -0.58 10.32
CA LEU A 34 11.16 0.05 9.97
C LEU A 34 11.37 1.41 9.29
N ASN A 35 12.25 2.24 9.86
CA ASN A 35 12.61 3.55 9.32
C ASN A 35 13.32 3.53 7.95
N LYS A 36 13.73 2.35 7.47
CA LYS A 36 14.38 2.17 6.15
C LYS A 36 13.39 1.81 5.05
N LEU A 37 12.14 1.48 5.39
CA LEU A 37 11.13 1.08 4.41
C LEU A 37 10.70 2.25 3.53
N SER A 38 10.54 1.97 2.24
CA SER A 38 9.81 2.86 1.34
C SER A 38 8.30 2.65 1.48
N ILE A 39 7.52 3.55 0.87
CA ILE A 39 6.05 3.46 0.90
C ILE A 39 5.57 2.24 0.12
N ILE A 40 6.14 2.03 -1.07
CA ILE A 40 5.85 0.84 -1.87
C ILE A 40 6.12 -0.43 -1.07
N GLU A 41 7.13 -0.45 -0.21
CA GLU A 41 7.40 -1.60 0.66
C GLU A 41 6.37 -1.80 1.76
N LEU A 42 5.84 -0.72 2.31
CA LEU A 42 4.72 -0.78 3.26
C LEU A 42 3.44 -1.26 2.57
N ASP A 43 3.17 -0.75 1.36
CA ASP A 43 2.05 -1.19 0.55
C ASP A 43 2.16 -2.67 0.20
N VAL A 44 3.35 -3.15 -0.16
CA VAL A 44 3.62 -4.58 -0.38
C VAL A 44 3.37 -5.39 0.89
N ILE A 45 3.83 -4.92 2.06
CA ILE A 45 3.54 -5.58 3.35
C ILE A 45 2.02 -5.67 3.57
N ALA A 46 1.28 -4.59 3.34
CA ALA A 46 -0.17 -4.55 3.48
C ALA A 46 -0.86 -5.53 2.52
N TRP A 47 -0.47 -5.57 1.24
CA TRP A 47 -1.05 -6.50 0.28
C TRP A 47 -0.75 -7.97 0.62
N ILE A 48 0.42 -8.27 1.20
CA ILE A 48 0.74 -9.64 1.66
C ILE A 48 -0.13 -10.02 2.88
N ALA A 49 -0.58 -9.06 3.70
CA ALA A 49 -1.52 -9.34 4.78
C ALA A 49 -2.93 -9.65 4.26
N ASP A 50 -3.40 -8.85 3.29
CA ASP A 50 -4.75 -8.95 2.75
C ASP A 50 -4.93 -10.16 1.81
N TYR A 51 -3.87 -10.56 1.11
CA TYR A 51 -3.94 -11.54 0.05
C TYR A 51 -2.86 -12.63 0.19
N ASN A 52 -3.20 -13.85 -0.19
CA ASN A 52 -2.22 -14.92 -0.32
C ASN A 52 -1.44 -14.79 -1.63
N LEU A 53 -0.43 -13.91 -1.65
CA LEU A 53 0.26 -13.50 -2.87
C LEU A 53 1.43 -14.41 -3.25
N LYS A 54 1.55 -14.67 -4.56
CA LYS A 54 2.81 -15.08 -5.19
C LYS A 54 3.65 -13.83 -5.47
N ILE A 55 4.96 -13.99 -5.56
CA ILE A 55 5.87 -12.91 -5.99
C ILE A 55 5.40 -12.28 -7.31
N ASN A 56 4.96 -13.11 -8.27
CA ASN A 56 4.49 -12.64 -9.58
C ASN A 56 3.16 -11.90 -9.53
N ASP A 57 2.34 -12.07 -8.48
CA ASP A 57 1.08 -11.36 -8.36
C ASP A 57 1.31 -9.86 -8.06
N LEU A 58 2.45 -9.51 -7.46
CA LEU A 58 2.85 -8.12 -7.21
C LEU A 58 2.97 -7.28 -8.49
N LEU A 59 3.24 -7.90 -9.65
CA LEU A 59 3.28 -7.21 -10.96
C LEU A 59 1.93 -6.59 -11.34
N ARG A 60 0.84 -7.02 -10.73
CA ARG A 60 -0.51 -6.47 -10.97
C ARG A 60 -0.78 -5.20 -10.18
N TYR A 61 -0.01 -4.99 -9.11
CA TYR A 61 -0.22 -3.91 -8.15
C TYR A 61 0.88 -2.84 -8.22
N ILE A 62 2.04 -3.18 -8.81
CA ILE A 62 3.17 -2.25 -8.95
C ILE A 62 3.67 -2.25 -10.38
N ASN A 63 3.82 -1.05 -10.95
CA ASN A 63 4.48 -0.87 -12.23
C ASN A 63 6.01 -0.97 -12.08
N MET A 64 6.52 -2.19 -11.87
CA MET A 64 7.95 -2.48 -11.71
C MET A 64 8.36 -3.71 -12.52
N THR A 65 9.62 -3.76 -12.92
CA THR A 65 10.18 -4.95 -13.57
C THR A 65 10.26 -6.11 -12.58
N GLN A 66 10.22 -7.35 -13.09
CA GLN A 66 10.38 -8.56 -12.27
C GLN A 66 11.65 -8.55 -11.40
N GLY A 67 12.75 -8.04 -11.95
CA GLY A 67 14.02 -7.90 -11.21
C GLY A 67 13.91 -6.90 -10.05
N ALA A 68 13.20 -5.79 -10.26
CA ALA A 68 13.00 -4.77 -9.24
C ALA A 68 12.07 -5.27 -8.12
N ILE A 69 10.98 -5.99 -8.45
CA ILE A 69 10.11 -6.66 -7.47
C ILE A 69 10.91 -7.70 -6.68
N SER A 70 11.73 -8.51 -7.35
CA SER A 70 12.55 -9.52 -6.67
C SER A 70 13.51 -8.88 -5.66
N LYS A 71 14.14 -7.76 -6.04
CA LYS A 71 15.02 -7.00 -5.14
C LYS A 71 14.26 -6.42 -3.94
N LEU A 72 13.07 -5.86 -4.15
CA LEU A 72 12.21 -5.34 -3.10
C LEU A 72 11.83 -6.45 -2.11
N VAL A 73 11.31 -7.57 -2.60
CA VAL A 73 10.91 -8.70 -1.75
C VAL A 73 12.11 -9.27 -1.00
N ASN A 74 13.28 -9.39 -1.63
CA ASN A 74 14.49 -9.85 -0.94
C ASN A 74 14.86 -8.93 0.22
N ARG A 75 14.73 -7.61 0.06
CA ARG A 75 14.99 -6.64 1.12
C ARG A 75 14.00 -6.77 2.28
N LEU A 76 12.72 -6.99 1.98
CA LEU A 76 11.71 -7.26 3.02
C LEU A 76 11.97 -8.56 3.79
N VAL A 77 12.53 -9.58 3.13
CA VAL A 77 12.98 -10.82 3.77
C VAL A 77 14.23 -10.58 4.63
N GLU A 78 15.20 -9.83 4.11
CA GLU A 78 16.42 -9.45 4.85
C GLU A 78 16.10 -8.66 6.12
N TYR A 79 15.12 -7.77 6.07
CA TYR A 79 14.63 -7.03 7.24
C TYR A 79 13.75 -7.87 8.18
N GLY A 80 13.42 -9.11 7.80
CA GLY A 80 12.66 -10.03 8.63
C GLY A 80 11.15 -9.72 8.68
N PHE A 81 10.62 -8.88 7.80
CA PHE A 81 9.19 -8.56 7.73
C PHE A 81 8.39 -9.59 6.93
N VAL A 82 9.00 -10.17 5.90
CA VAL A 82 8.36 -11.14 4.99
C VAL A 82 9.15 -12.44 4.98
N GLU A 83 8.46 -13.56 4.77
CA GLU A 83 9.08 -14.84 4.48
C GLU A 83 8.51 -15.44 3.19
N LYS A 84 9.37 -16.18 2.48
CA LYS A 84 9.02 -16.90 1.25
C LYS A 84 8.74 -18.35 1.56
N TYR A 85 7.73 -18.91 0.92
CA TYR A 85 7.42 -20.32 1.06
C TYR A 85 6.87 -20.91 -0.24
N HIS A 86 6.91 -22.24 -0.34
CA HIS A 86 6.26 -23.01 -1.40
C HIS A 86 5.11 -23.81 -0.80
N MET A 87 4.00 -23.92 -1.54
CA MET A 87 2.91 -24.78 -1.13
C MET A 87 3.27 -26.25 -1.36
N LYS A 88 2.71 -27.14 -0.52
CA LYS A 88 2.87 -28.59 -0.71
C LYS A 88 2.33 -28.98 -2.10
N GLY A 89 3.19 -29.56 -2.93
CA GLY A 89 2.85 -29.96 -4.31
C GLY A 89 2.99 -28.85 -5.37
N ASN A 90 3.37 -27.63 -4.99
CA ASN A 90 3.68 -26.55 -5.95
C ASN A 90 5.02 -25.89 -5.59
N GLN A 91 6.10 -26.39 -6.22
CA GLN A 91 7.46 -25.85 -6.10
C GLN A 91 7.77 -24.78 -7.17
N LYS A 92 6.85 -24.55 -8.12
CA LYS A 92 7.05 -23.59 -9.20
C LYS A 92 6.79 -22.17 -8.71
N ASP A 93 5.75 -21.99 -7.91
CA ASP A 93 5.34 -20.68 -7.42
C ASP A 93 5.93 -20.39 -6.04
N THR A 94 6.52 -19.20 -5.88
CA THR A 94 6.97 -18.69 -4.58
C THR A 94 5.90 -17.79 -4.00
N TYR A 95 5.37 -18.17 -2.83
CA TYR A 95 4.39 -17.41 -2.07
C TYR A 95 5.06 -16.58 -0.99
N LEU A 96 4.36 -15.53 -0.57
CA LEU A 96 4.79 -14.59 0.46
C LEU A 96 3.83 -14.67 1.65
N ARG A 97 4.37 -14.52 2.86
CA ARG A 97 3.57 -14.28 4.06
C ARG A 97 4.32 -13.36 5.02
N LEU A 98 3.57 -12.65 5.85
CA LEU A 98 4.16 -11.80 6.88
C LEU A 98 4.68 -12.63 8.06
N THR A 99 5.85 -12.24 8.55
CA THR A 99 6.34 -12.69 9.85
C THR A 99 5.56 -12.00 10.98
N ASN A 100 5.82 -12.36 12.23
CA ASN A 100 5.26 -11.61 13.38
C ASN A 100 5.72 -10.15 13.39
N LEU A 101 6.93 -9.87 12.93
CA LEU A 101 7.44 -8.49 12.82
C LEU A 101 6.74 -7.75 11.68
N GLY A 102 6.58 -8.39 10.52
CA GLY A 102 5.83 -7.81 9.39
C GLY A 102 4.39 -7.46 9.76
N ARG A 103 3.72 -8.30 10.56
CA ARG A 103 2.36 -8.01 11.07
C ARG A 103 2.30 -6.76 11.96
N LYS A 104 3.34 -6.50 12.77
CA LYS A 104 3.41 -5.25 13.56
C LYS A 104 3.54 -4.03 12.66
N VAL A 105 4.40 -4.12 11.63
CA VAL A 105 4.57 -3.05 10.64
C VAL A 105 3.27 -2.79 9.88
N GLU A 106 2.59 -3.85 9.46
CA GLU A 106 1.30 -3.74 8.80
C GLU A 106 0.26 -3.06 9.70
N ALA A 107 0.18 -3.41 10.98
CA ALA A 107 -0.75 -2.76 11.90
C ALA A 107 -0.50 -1.25 12.04
N ILE A 108 0.77 -0.82 12.08
CA ILE A 108 1.14 0.61 12.10
C ILE A 108 0.70 1.30 10.80
N HIS A 109 0.96 0.66 9.66
CA HIS A 109 0.55 1.16 8.35
C HIS A 109 -0.98 1.25 8.22
N HIS A 110 -1.69 0.24 8.72
CA HIS A 110 -3.15 0.20 8.73
C HIS A 110 -3.75 1.29 9.62
N GLN A 111 -3.22 1.48 10.83
CA GLN A 111 -3.65 2.55 11.72
C GLN A 111 -3.48 3.93 11.08
N PHE A 112 -2.37 4.17 10.38
CA PHE A 112 -2.16 5.41 9.63
C PHE A 112 -3.26 5.66 8.61
N HIS A 113 -3.62 4.63 7.81
CA HIS A 113 -4.68 4.76 6.82
C HIS A 113 -6.05 4.99 7.45
N GLN A 114 -6.35 4.34 8.58
CA GLN A 114 -7.59 4.58 9.33
C GLN A 114 -7.68 6.03 9.85
N GLU A 115 -6.60 6.55 10.44
CA GLU A 115 -6.56 7.94 10.91
C GLU A 115 -6.69 8.94 9.76
N LEU A 116 -6.04 8.65 8.63
CA LEU A 116 -6.15 9.46 7.43
C LEU A 116 -7.59 9.45 6.90
N GLU A 117 -8.22 8.28 6.82
CA GLU A 117 -9.61 8.13 6.36
C GLU A 117 -10.58 8.92 7.23
N GLN A 118 -10.48 8.82 8.55
CA GLN A 118 -11.32 9.59 9.48
C GLN A 118 -11.15 11.11 9.30
N ARG A 119 -9.92 11.59 9.13
CA ARG A 119 -9.66 13.02 8.88
C ARG A 119 -10.26 13.49 7.56
N LEU A 120 -10.24 12.63 6.53
CA LEU A 120 -10.87 12.95 5.25
C LEU A 120 -12.38 12.99 5.36
N GLU A 121 -12.99 12.04 6.06
CA GLU A 121 -14.43 12.05 6.32
C GLU A 121 -14.85 13.38 6.95
N GLN A 122 -14.19 13.77 8.05
CA GLN A 122 -14.46 15.04 8.72
C GLN A 122 -14.24 16.27 7.81
N ALA A 123 -13.19 16.26 6.99
CA ALA A 123 -12.94 17.34 6.04
C ALA A 123 -13.97 17.42 4.91
N LEU A 124 -14.59 16.28 4.58
CA LEU A 124 -15.58 16.15 3.52
C LEU A 124 -17.02 16.38 3.99
N ASP A 125 -17.29 16.32 5.30
CA ASP A 125 -18.63 16.52 5.89
C ASP A 125 -19.28 17.87 5.52
N GLN A 126 -18.49 18.88 5.19
CA GLN A 126 -18.97 20.19 4.76
C GLN A 126 -19.50 20.24 3.31
N PHE A 127 -19.31 19.17 2.53
CA PHE A 127 -19.68 19.13 1.11
C PHE A 127 -20.97 18.35 0.91
N THR A 128 -21.79 18.81 -0.04
CA THR A 128 -23.00 18.08 -0.41
C THR A 128 -22.67 16.84 -1.22
N GLU A 129 -23.61 15.88 -1.28
CA GLU A 129 -23.43 14.71 -2.16
C GLU A 129 -23.21 15.10 -3.63
N GLN A 130 -23.79 16.21 -4.08
CA GLN A 130 -23.61 16.70 -5.45
C GLN A 130 -22.17 17.16 -5.68
N ASP A 131 -21.56 17.86 -4.72
CA ASP A 131 -20.16 18.28 -4.79
C ASP A 131 -19.22 17.08 -4.83
N ILE A 132 -19.53 16.05 -4.03
CA ILE A 132 -18.79 14.78 -4.01
C ILE A 132 -18.89 14.08 -5.37
N ARG A 133 -20.09 13.96 -5.94
CA ARG A 133 -20.30 13.35 -7.27
C ARG A 133 -19.53 14.08 -8.38
N ILE A 134 -19.54 15.41 -8.38
CA ILE A 134 -18.79 16.21 -9.36
C ILE A 134 -17.29 15.97 -9.19
N THR A 135 -16.79 16.00 -7.95
CA THR A 135 -15.38 15.73 -7.63
C THR A 135 -14.94 14.35 -8.11
N VAL A 136 -15.72 13.31 -7.85
CA VAL A 136 -15.46 11.94 -8.33
C VAL A 136 -15.36 11.91 -9.87
N SER A 137 -16.27 12.59 -10.56
CA SER A 137 -16.25 12.66 -12.03
C SER A 137 -14.97 13.32 -12.57
N VAL A 138 -14.53 14.40 -11.92
CA VAL A 138 -13.27 15.10 -12.27
C VAL A 138 -12.06 14.20 -12.02
N LEU A 139 -11.97 13.58 -10.84
CA LEU A 139 -10.86 12.69 -10.49
C LEU A 139 -10.74 11.50 -11.45
N LYS A 140 -11.86 10.88 -11.82
CA LYS A 140 -11.87 9.80 -12.82
C LYS A 140 -11.25 10.22 -14.15
N LYS A 141 -11.57 11.43 -14.63
CA LYS A 141 -10.98 11.96 -15.87
C LYS A 141 -9.48 12.20 -15.74
N ILE A 142 -9.04 12.72 -14.60
CA ILE A 142 -7.60 12.94 -14.31
C ILE A 142 -6.86 11.60 -14.27
N ASN A 143 -7.37 10.63 -13.51
CA ASN A 143 -6.77 9.31 -13.38
C ASN A 143 -6.72 8.57 -14.73
N ALA A 144 -7.80 8.63 -15.53
CA ALA A 144 -7.83 8.05 -16.86
C ALA A 144 -6.78 8.67 -17.81
N ALA A 145 -6.55 9.98 -17.73
CA ALA A 145 -5.53 10.65 -18.54
C ALA A 145 -4.11 10.27 -18.12
N ARG A 146 -3.85 10.07 -16.82
CA ARG A 146 -2.55 9.61 -16.31
C ARG A 146 -2.22 8.19 -16.80
N ASN A 147 -3.19 7.28 -16.73
CA ASN A 147 -3.02 5.89 -17.17
C ASN A 147 -2.76 5.72 -18.68
N GLN A 148 -2.86 6.79 -19.48
CA GLN A 148 -2.52 6.77 -20.92
C GLN A 148 -1.05 7.13 -21.19
N LEU A 149 -0.31 7.57 -20.18
CA LEU A 149 1.10 7.98 -20.27
C LEU A 149 2.07 6.95 -19.65
N ASP A 150 1.55 5.95 -18.94
CA ASP A 150 2.27 4.81 -18.37
C ASP A 150 2.10 3.54 -19.24
#